data_AF-A0A820PMW9-F1
#
_entry.id   AF-A0A820PMW9-F1
#
_cell.length_a   1.000
_cell.length_b   1.000
_cell.length_c   1.000
_cell.angle_alpha   90.00
_cell.angle_beta   90.00
_cell.angle_gamma   90.00
#
_symmetry.space_group_name_H-M   'P 1'
#
loop_
_entity.id
_entity.type
_entity.pdbx_description
1 polymer ?
#
loop_
_entity_poly.entity_id
_entity_poly.type
_entity_poly.pdbx_seq_one_letter_code
_entity_poly.pdbx_strand_id
1 'polypeptide(L)'
;MHTVFRICEMKPIEDGIWEVELKLTLNDDEQLKILSNEIRKEIGVGTGWDRLGTLLVKMGELNKAEDIYKTLFSLTRDGDWQMLAHLNNQLGYIMKQKGDLSAAIAFYQKTLEIQQK
;
A
#
# COMPACT_ATOMS: atom_id res chain seq x y z
N MET A 1 8.44 -20.45 -8.07
CA MET A 1 6.98 -20.23 -8.24
C MET A 1 6.31 -20.91 -7.07
N HIS A 2 5.68 -20.15 -6.17
CA HIS A 2 4.97 -20.74 -5.04
C HIS A 2 3.54 -21.04 -5.47
N THR A 3 3.10 -22.29 -5.31
CA THR A 3 1.73 -22.71 -5.58
C THR A 3 0.85 -22.29 -4.42
N VAL A 4 -0.16 -21.47 -4.69
CA VAL A 4 -1.12 -21.00 -3.67
C VAL A 4 -2.44 -21.74 -3.87
N PHE A 5 -2.97 -22.30 -2.78
CA PHE A 5 -4.29 -22.92 -2.74
C PHE A 5 -5.20 -22.10 -1.81
N ARG A 6 -6.49 -22.03 -2.15
CA ARG A 6 -7.51 -21.49 -1.24
C ARG A 6 -8.38 -22.62 -0.70
N ILE A 7 -8.84 -22.44 0.53
CA ILE A 7 -9.82 -23.32 1.16
C ILE A 7 -11.19 -23.01 0.56
N CYS A 8 -11.82 -24.01 -0.04
CA CYS A 8 -13.18 -23.91 -0.58
C CYS A 8 -14.21 -24.38 0.44
N GLU A 9 -13.93 -25.53 1.07
CA GLU A 9 -14.84 -26.19 1.99
C GLU A 9 -14.02 -26.88 3.09
N MET A 10 -14.61 -26.98 4.29
CA MET A 10 -14.03 -27.66 5.42
C MET A 10 -15.12 -28.48 6.12
N LYS A 11 -14.95 -29.79 6.18
CA LYS A 11 -15.92 -30.73 6.76
C LYS A 11 -15.29 -31.50 7.92
N PRO A 12 -15.97 -31.62 9.08
CA PRO A 12 -15.47 -32.47 10.15
C PRO A 12 -15.68 -33.94 9.74
N ILE A 13 -14.65 -34.78 9.95
CA ILE A 13 -14.76 -36.23 9.78
C ILE A 13 -14.92 -36.89 11.15
N GLU A 14 -14.00 -36.58 12.07
CA GLU A 14 -13.93 -37.10 13.44
C GLU A 14 -13.42 -35.98 14.37
N ASP A 15 -13.42 -36.24 15.69
CA ASP A 15 -12.94 -35.26 16.67
C ASP A 15 -11.49 -34.83 16.37
N GLY A 16 -11.34 -33.56 15.98
CA GLY A 16 -10.06 -32.95 15.63
C GLY A 16 -9.56 -33.23 14.20
N ILE A 17 -10.29 -34.01 13.39
CA ILE A 17 -9.92 -34.33 12.01
C ILE A 17 -10.91 -33.69 11.03
N TRP A 18 -10.37 -32.94 10.07
CA TRP A 18 -11.15 -32.22 9.07
C TRP A 18 -10.69 -32.57 7.65
N GLU A 19 -11.67 -32.80 6.78
CA GLU A 19 -11.47 -32.79 5.34
C GLU A 19 -11.47 -31.33 4.87
N VAL A 20 -10.45 -30.94 4.11
CA VAL A 20 -10.33 -29.59 3.57
C VAL A 20 -10.25 -29.68 2.05
N GLU A 21 -11.24 -29.13 1.35
CA GLU A 21 -11.21 -29.02 -0.09
C GLU A 21 -10.37 -27.80 -0.49
N LEU A 22 -9.28 -28.05 -1.20
CA LEU A 22 -8.36 -27.03 -1.69
C LEU A 22 -8.49 -26.86 -3.19
N LYS A 23 -8.57 -25.61 -3.66
CA LYS A 23 -8.52 -25.28 -5.08
C LYS A 23 -7.27 -24.47 -5.40
N LEU A 24 -6.57 -24.87 -6.46
CA LEU A 24 -5.45 -24.11 -7.00
C LEU A 24 -5.92 -22.70 -7.36
N THR A 25 -5.25 -21.71 -6.82
CA THR A 25 -5.57 -20.32 -7.09
C THR A 25 -4.91 -19.90 -8.39
N LEU A 26 -5.73 -19.59 -9.40
CA LEU A 26 -5.31 -19.15 -10.73
C LEU A 26 -5.63 -17.66 -10.93
N ASN A 27 -4.97 -17.03 -11.91
CA ASN A 27 -5.17 -15.60 -12.22
C ASN A 27 -6.61 -15.27 -12.67
N ASP A 28 -7.39 -16.26 -13.09
CA ASP A 28 -8.77 -16.11 -13.51
C ASP A 28 -9.80 -16.30 -12.39
N ASP A 29 -9.36 -16.62 -11.16
CA ASP A 29 -10.24 -16.80 -10.00
C ASP A 29 -11.05 -15.52 -9.71
N GLU A 30 -12.38 -15.67 -9.65
CA GLU A 30 -13.32 -14.56 -9.49
C GLU A 30 -13.16 -13.85 -8.15
N GLN A 31 -12.90 -14.60 -7.07
CA GLN A 31 -12.71 -14.02 -5.74
C GLN A 31 -11.43 -13.20 -5.69
N LEU A 32 -10.35 -13.69 -6.31
CA LEU A 32 -9.13 -12.90 -6.46
C LEU A 32 -9.34 -11.63 -7.29
N LYS A 33 -10.14 -11.69 -8.36
CA LYS A 33 -10.47 -10.50 -9.16
C LYS A 33 -11.24 -9.48 -8.33
N ILE A 34 -12.23 -9.92 -7.56
CA ILE A 34 -13.01 -9.07 -6.65
C ILE A 34 -12.07 -8.42 -5.63
N LEU A 35 -11.26 -9.22 -4.92
CA LEU A 35 -10.30 -8.71 -3.94
C LEU A 35 -9.32 -7.70 -4.56
N SER A 36 -8.76 -8.03 -5.73
CA SER A 36 -7.84 -7.14 -6.45
C SER A 36 -8.50 -5.82 -6.83
N ASN A 37 -9.78 -5.84 -7.20
CA ASN A 37 -10.53 -4.64 -7.53
C ASN A 37 -10.82 -3.80 -6.29
N GLU A 38 -11.17 -4.41 -5.16
CA GLU A 38 -11.37 -3.68 -3.90
C GLU A 38 -10.07 -3.03 -3.42
N ILE A 39 -8.95 -3.77 -3.44
CA ILE A 39 -7.63 -3.20 -3.13
C ILE A 39 -7.30 -2.02 -4.05
N ARG A 40 -7.56 -2.14 -5.36
CA ARG A 40 -7.33 -1.04 -6.32
C ARG A 40 -8.20 0.19 -6.03
N LYS A 41 -9.45 0.01 -5.62
CA LYS A 41 -10.33 1.12 -5.22
C LYS A 41 -9.78 1.80 -3.98
N GLU A 42 -9.35 1.01 -2.99
CA GLU A 42 -8.82 1.52 -1.72
C GLU A 42 -7.50 2.29 -1.84
N ILE A 43 -6.59 1.85 -2.71
CA ILE A 43 -5.31 2.54 -2.94
C ILE A 43 -5.43 3.72 -3.92
N GLY A 44 -6.63 3.96 -4.46
CA GLY A 44 -6.96 5.17 -5.20
C GLY A 44 -6.36 5.28 -6.60
N VAL A 45 -6.39 6.51 -7.11
CA VAL A 45 -5.92 6.86 -8.45
C VAL A 45 -4.54 7.52 -8.33
N GLY A 46 -3.56 6.97 -9.04
CA GLY A 46 -2.17 7.42 -8.97
C GLY A 46 -1.30 6.60 -9.91
N THR A 47 -0.01 6.91 -9.97
CA THR A 47 0.97 6.09 -10.70
C THR A 47 1.08 4.71 -10.06
N GLY A 48 1.66 3.73 -10.78
CA GLY A 48 1.91 2.40 -10.20
C GLY A 48 2.74 2.47 -8.91
N TRP A 49 3.70 3.41 -8.83
CA TRP A 49 4.54 3.62 -7.66
C TRP A 49 3.79 4.25 -6.49
N ASP A 50 2.95 5.26 -6.74
CA ASP A 50 2.14 5.88 -5.67
C ASP A 50 1.12 4.90 -5.08
N ARG A 51 0.51 4.07 -5.93
CA ARG A 51 -0.36 2.98 -5.50
C ARG A 51 0.37 1.94 -4.65
N LEU A 52 1.60 1.57 -5.04
CA LEU A 52 2.45 0.67 -4.25
C LEU A 52 2.79 1.28 -2.89
N GLY A 53 3.18 2.56 -2.84
CA GLY A 53 3.45 3.28 -1.59
C GLY A 53 2.23 3.28 -0.66
N THR A 54 1.05 3.65 -1.19
CA THR A 54 -0.21 3.64 -0.43
C THR A 54 -0.58 2.25 0.08
N LEU A 55 -0.41 1.21 -0.75
CA LEU A 55 -0.64 -0.18 -0.35
C LEU A 55 0.27 -0.57 0.84
N LEU A 56 1.56 -0.25 0.76
CA LEU A 56 2.51 -0.55 1.83
C LEU A 56 2.13 0.14 3.14
N VAL A 57 1.64 1.38 3.09
CA VAL A 57 1.15 2.06 4.31
C VAL A 57 -0.06 1.34 4.89
N LYS A 58 -1.03 0.94 4.07
CA LYS A 58 -2.21 0.17 4.53
C LYS A 58 -1.83 -1.19 5.13
N MET A 59 -0.76 -1.82 4.63
CA MET A 59 -0.22 -3.06 5.17
C MET A 59 0.64 -2.87 6.43
N GLY A 60 0.87 -1.64 6.89
CA GLY A 60 1.75 -1.35 8.03
C GLY A 60 3.25 -1.45 7.71
N GLU A 61 3.61 -1.62 6.44
CA GLU A 61 4.98 -1.73 5.94
C GLU A 61 5.62 -0.34 5.77
N LEU A 62 5.62 0.44 6.86
CA LEU A 62 5.91 1.88 6.85
C LEU A 62 7.35 2.20 6.41
N ASN A 63 8.32 1.32 6.70
CA ASN A 63 9.71 1.51 6.25
C ASN A 63 9.81 1.37 4.72
N LYS A 64 9.21 0.33 4.15
CA LYS A 64 9.19 0.12 2.69
C LYS A 64 8.44 1.24 1.98
N ALA A 65 7.32 1.69 2.54
CA ALA A 65 6.57 2.82 1.99
C ALA A 65 7.44 4.10 1.94
N GLU A 66 8.17 4.38 3.03
CA GLU A 66 9.07 5.53 3.09
C GLU A 66 10.15 5.46 2.01
N ASP A 67 10.77 4.30 1.80
CA ASP A 67 11.81 4.11 0.79
C ASP A 67 11.28 4.39 -0.64
N ILE A 68 10.06 3.93 -0.94
CA ILE A 68 9.39 4.22 -2.22
C ILE A 68 9.22 5.73 -2.40
N TYR A 69 8.65 6.42 -1.42
CA TYR A 69 8.38 7.85 -1.54
C TYR A 69 9.66 8.70 -1.54
N LYS A 70 10.70 8.33 -0.79
CA LYS A 70 12.02 8.96 -0.86
C LYS A 70 12.68 8.77 -2.22
N THR A 71 12.57 7.58 -2.80
CA THR A 71 13.09 7.31 -4.16
C THR A 71 12.37 8.18 -5.18
N LEU A 72 11.03 8.22 -5.15
CA LEU A 72 10.23 9.10 -6.01
C LEU A 72 10.61 10.57 -5.83
N PHE A 73 10.88 11.00 -4.60
CA PHE A 73 11.31 12.36 -4.30
C PHE A 73 12.63 12.69 -5.00
N SER A 74 13.63 11.80 -4.91
CA SER A 74 14.93 12.00 -5.55
C SER A 74 14.89 12.01 -7.09
N LEU A 75 13.85 11.39 -7.68
CA LEU A 75 13.64 11.33 -9.13
C LEU A 75 12.78 12.49 -9.65
N THR A 76 12.14 13.24 -8.76
CA THR A 76 11.28 14.37 -9.12
C THR A 76 12.15 15.57 -9.47
N ARG A 77 11.87 16.23 -10.60
CA ARG A 77 12.66 17.37 -11.07
C ARG A 77 12.35 18.61 -10.24
N ASP A 78 13.38 19.44 -10.05
CA ASP A 78 13.20 20.78 -9.52
C ASP A 78 12.21 21.56 -10.40
N GLY A 79 11.18 22.13 -9.77
CA GLY A 79 10.08 22.81 -10.47
C GLY A 79 8.79 22.02 -10.60
N ASP A 80 8.79 20.70 -10.36
CA ASP A 80 7.55 19.91 -10.25
C ASP A 80 6.96 20.04 -8.84
N TRP A 81 6.52 21.25 -8.53
CA TRP A 81 6.04 21.63 -7.19
C TRP A 81 4.84 20.81 -6.74
N GLN A 82 3.95 20.43 -7.67
CA GLN A 82 2.79 19.60 -7.35
C GLN A 82 3.21 18.20 -6.90
N MET A 83 4.12 17.57 -7.63
CA MET A 83 4.63 16.24 -7.25
C MET A 83 5.44 16.32 -5.94
N LEU A 84 6.30 17.32 -5.78
CA LEU A 84 7.08 17.51 -4.55
C LEU A 84 6.18 17.75 -3.32
N ALA A 85 5.10 18.53 -3.46
CA ALA A 85 4.12 18.75 -2.39
C ALA A 85 3.40 17.45 -2.01
N HIS A 86 2.97 16.66 -3.01
CA HIS A 86 2.35 15.34 -2.80
C HIS A 86 3.28 14.39 -2.07
N LEU A 87 4.54 14.28 -2.50
CA LEU A 87 5.53 13.38 -1.90
C LEU A 87 5.87 13.78 -0.46
N ASN A 88 6.03 15.08 -0.18
CA ASN A 88 6.19 15.55 1.20
C ASN A 88 4.97 15.19 2.07
N ASN A 89 3.76 15.33 1.55
CA ASN A 89 2.55 14.99 2.28
C ASN A 89 2.48 13.49 2.62
N GLN A 90 2.85 12.63 1.68
CA GLN A 90 2.91 11.18 1.91
C GLN A 90 3.98 10.80 2.93
N LEU A 91 5.18 11.41 2.86
CA LEU A 91 6.23 11.19 3.85
C LEU A 91 5.80 11.68 5.25
N GLY A 92 5.11 12.82 5.34
CA GLY A 92 4.53 13.31 6.59
C GLY A 92 3.50 12.35 7.18
N TYR A 93 2.63 11.79 6.33
CA TYR A 93 1.67 10.77 6.73
C TYR A 93 2.34 9.50 7.26
N ILE A 94 3.41 9.05 6.60
CA ILE A 94 4.18 7.89 7.04
C ILE A 94 4.84 8.15 8.40
N MET A 95 5.48 9.31 8.59
CA MET A 95 6.08 9.66 9.89
C MET A 95 5.03 9.70 11.00
N LYS A 96 3.84 10.22 10.70
CA LYS A 96 2.71 10.21 11.64
C LYS A 96 2.32 8.79 12.04
N GLN A 97 2.22 7.86 11.07
CA GLN A 97 1.91 6.46 11.33
C GLN A 97 3.02 5.73 12.12
N LYS A 98 4.28 6.17 11.99
CA LYS A 98 5.40 5.67 12.81
C LYS A 98 5.44 6.28 14.22
N GLY A 99 4.64 7.31 14.49
CA GLY A 99 4.63 8.02 15.78
C GLY A 99 5.63 9.16 15.89
N ASP A 100 6.43 9.45 14.86
CA ASP A 100 7.32 10.61 14.83
C ASP A 100 6.55 11.86 14.36
N LEU A 101 5.84 12.46 15.30
CA LEU A 101 5.01 13.64 15.04
C LEU A 101 5.85 14.87 14.66
N SER A 102 7.07 14.99 15.19
CA SER A 102 7.97 16.10 14.88
C SER A 102 8.40 16.06 13.41
N ALA A 103 8.81 14.88 12.92
CA ALA A 103 9.14 14.70 11.51
C ALA A 103 7.90 14.86 10.62
N ALA A 104 6.73 14.35 11.04
CA ALA A 104 5.48 14.51 10.31
C ALA A 104 5.14 15.99 10.08
N ILE A 105 5.21 16.81 11.14
CA ILE A 105 4.95 18.26 11.07
C ILE A 105 5.92 18.92 10.10
N ALA A 106 7.22 18.60 10.16
CA ALA A 106 8.21 19.19 9.27
C ALA A 106 7.91 18.89 7.79
N PHE A 107 7.47 17.67 7.46
CA PHE A 107 7.06 17.33 6.10
C PHE A 107 5.79 18.05 5.66
N TYR A 108 4.78 18.12 6.52
CA TYR A 108 3.54 18.85 6.20
C TYR A 108 3.77 20.35 6.02
N GLN A 109 4.67 20.96 6.80
CA GLN A 109 5.07 22.35 6.62
C GLN A 109 5.71 22.58 5.25
N LYS A 110 6.61 21.69 4.81
CA LYS A 110 7.19 21.76 3.45
C LYS A 110 6.12 21.67 2.36
N THR A 111 5.11 20.82 2.53
CA THR A 111 3.97 20.76 1.60
C THR A 111 3.24 22.11 1.52
N LEU A 112 2.95 22.74 2.67
CA LEU A 112 2.27 24.04 2.73
C LEU A 112 3.11 25.16 2.10
N GLU A 113 4.41 25.20 2.38
CA GLU A 113 5.34 26.17 1.78
C GLU A 113 5.38 26.08 0.26
N ILE A 114 5.30 24.87 -0.30
CA ILE A 114 5.25 24.66 -1.75
C ILE A 114 3.90 25.11 -2.33
N GLN A 115 2.79 24.80 -1.65
CA GLN A 115 1.44 25.15 -2.12
C GLN A 115 1.12 26.65 -2.03
N GLN A 116 1.88 27.40 -1.23
CA GLN A 116 1.75 28.85 -1.10
C GLN A 116 2.55 29.63 -2.15
N LYS A 117 3.36 28.95 -2.97
CA LYS A 117 4.05 29.54 -4.13
C LYS A 117 3.17 29.52 -5.38
#